data_AF-A0AA51EIK5-F1
#
_entry.id   AF-A0AA51EIK5-F1
#
_cell.length_a   1.000
_cell.length_b   1.000
_cell.length_c   1.000
_cell.angle_alpha   90.00
_cell.angle_beta   90.00
_cell.angle_gamma   90.00
#
_symmetry.space_group_name_H-M   'P 1'
#
loop_
_entity.id
_entity.type
_entity.pdbx_description
1 polymer ?
#
loop_
_entity_poly.entity_id
_entity_poly.type
_entity_poly.pdbx_seq_one_letter_code
_entity_poly.pdbx_strand_id
1 'polypeptide(L)' 'SKSLRSASNMFVINLAVFDLMMMIEMPLLVTNSFHQRLVGYQLGCDIYGVLGSLSGIGGAITNVIIAYDRY' A
#
# COMPACT_ATOMS: atom_id res chain seq x y z
N SER A 1 5.59 -18.35 -20.44
CA SER A 1 4.93 -17.40 -19.51
C SER A 1 4.06 -18.09 -18.44
N LYS A 2 3.34 -19.19 -18.71
CA LYS A 2 2.48 -19.88 -17.71
C LYS A 2 3.18 -20.48 -16.48
N SER A 3 4.50 -20.65 -16.49
CA SER A 3 5.27 -21.28 -15.40
C SER A 3 5.47 -20.40 -14.15
N LEU A 4 5.29 -19.06 -14.26
CA LEU A 4 5.51 -18.15 -13.13
C LEU A 4 4.25 -17.88 -12.29
N ARG A 5 3.07 -18.32 -12.73
CA ARG A 5 1.80 -18.09 -12.01
C ARG A 5 1.59 -19.18 -10.95
N SER A 6 2.55 -19.28 -10.02
CA SER A 6 2.38 -20.04 -8.77
C SER A 6 1.62 -19.17 -7.75
N ALA A 7 0.92 -19.79 -6.82
CA ALA A 7 0.18 -19.10 -5.76
C ALA A 7 1.10 -18.11 -5.00
N SER A 8 2.31 -18.55 -4.68
CA SER A 8 3.33 -17.72 -4.01
C SER A 8 3.70 -16.45 -4.79
N ASN A 9 3.80 -16.53 -6.12
CA ASN A 9 4.13 -15.37 -6.96
C ASN A 9 2.95 -14.40 -7.12
N MET A 10 1.69 -14.88 -7.03
CA MET A 10 0.52 -14.00 -7.00
C MET A 10 0.45 -13.17 -5.72
N PHE A 11 0.82 -13.75 -4.56
CA PHE A 11 0.88 -12.98 -3.32
C PHE A 11 1.95 -11.89 -3.35
N VAL A 12 3.12 -12.16 -3.95
CA VAL A 12 4.17 -11.15 -4.13
C VAL A 12 3.70 -10.00 -5.03
N ILE A 13 2.95 -10.29 -6.10
CA ILE A 13 2.38 -9.25 -6.96
C ILE A 13 1.36 -8.40 -6.18
N ASN A 14 0.52 -9.05 -5.36
CA ASN A 14 -0.47 -8.34 -4.55
C ASN A 14 0.18 -7.42 -3.51
N LEU A 15 1.29 -7.86 -2.92
CA LEU A 15 2.11 -7.05 -2.02
C LEU A 15 2.69 -5.82 -2.76
N ALA A 16 3.25 -6.04 -3.95
CA ALA A 16 3.79 -4.95 -4.77
C ALA A 16 2.72 -3.91 -5.15
N VAL A 17 1.46 -4.31 -5.33
CA VAL A 17 0.35 -3.36 -5.55
C VAL A 17 0.10 -2.50 -4.31
N PHE A 18 0.13 -3.07 -3.10
CA PHE A 18 -0.01 -2.29 -1.86
C PHE A 18 1.17 -1.33 -1.65
N ASP A 19 2.39 -1.75 -1.98
CA ASP A 19 3.59 -0.89 -1.91
C ASP A 19 3.52 0.27 -2.92
N LEU A 20 3.05 0.01 -4.15
CA LEU A 20 2.80 1.05 -5.14
C LEU A 20 1.72 2.03 -4.66
N MET A 21 0.68 1.54 -3.99
CA MET A 21 -0.37 2.38 -3.44
C MET A 21 0.18 3.31 -2.34
N MET A 22 1.03 2.80 -1.43
CA MET A 22 1.75 3.65 -0.48
C MET A 22 2.66 4.68 -1.16
N MET A 23 3.37 4.30 -2.23
CA MET A 23 4.22 5.26 -2.96
C MET A 23 3.42 6.40 -3.60
N ILE A 24 2.17 6.15 -4.02
CA ILE A 24 1.28 7.18 -4.56
C ILE A 24 0.83 8.17 -3.48
N GLU A 25 0.78 7.77 -2.21
CA GLU A 25 0.41 8.65 -1.10
C GLU A 25 1.56 9.50 -0.56
N MET A 26 2.80 9.05 -0.74
CA MET A 26 4.01 9.79 -0.37
C MET A 26 4.07 11.24 -0.88
N PRO A 27 3.71 11.59 -2.13
CA PRO A 27 3.66 12.99 -2.56
C PRO A 27 2.64 13.82 -1.79
N LEU A 28 1.53 13.22 -1.34
CA LEU A 28 0.57 13.91 -0.48
C LEU A 28 1.21 14.24 0.88
N LEU A 29 1.90 13.27 1.49
CA LEU A 29 2.66 13.49 2.73
C LEU A 29 3.70 14.62 2.55
N VAL A 30 4.50 14.54 1.48
CA VAL A 30 5.58 15.50 1.19
C VAL A 30 5.02 16.91 0.97
N THR A 31 3.95 17.06 0.19
CA THR A 31 3.32 18.37 -0.04
C THR A 31 2.72 18.95 1.24
N ASN A 32 2.09 18.12 2.08
CA ASN A 32 1.60 18.50 3.41
C ASN A 32 2.74 18.99 4.32
N SER A 33 3.88 18.29 4.33
CA SER A 33 5.06 18.69 5.11
C SER A 33 5.65 20.02 4.66
N PHE A 34 5.72 20.27 3.34
CA PHE A 34 6.22 21.54 2.80
C PHE A 34 5.30 22.73 3.13
N HIS A 35 3.99 22.54 3.06
CA HIS A 35 3.01 23.62 3.32
C HIS A 35 2.68 23.78 4.81
N GLN A 36 3.18 22.88 5.67
CA GLN A 36 2.84 22.77 7.10
C GLN A 36 1.34 22.80 7.39
N ARG A 37 0.52 22.41 6.40
CA ARG A 37 -0.95 22.38 6.47
C ARG A 37 -1.47 21.25 5.59
N LEU A 38 -2.67 20.78 5.92
CA LEU A 38 -3.40 19.77 5.17
C LEU A 38 -3.85 20.33 3.81
N VAL A 39 -3.09 20.03 2.76
CA VAL A 39 -3.42 20.32 1.36
C VAL A 39 -4.59 19.41 0.97
N GLY A 40 -5.78 19.99 0.81
CA GLY A 40 -7.01 19.25 0.53
C GLY A 40 -8.02 19.19 1.68
N TYR A 41 -7.80 19.93 2.78
CA TYR A 41 -8.74 20.04 3.91
C TYR A 41 -9.18 18.65 4.44
N GLN A 42 -10.48 18.46 4.69
CA GLN A 42 -11.05 17.24 5.26
C GLN A 42 -10.96 16.06 4.28
N LEU A 43 -11.35 16.27 3.02
CA LEU A 43 -11.38 15.20 2.01
C LEU A 43 -10.00 14.62 1.74
N GLY A 44 -8.96 15.45 1.70
CA GLY A 44 -7.57 14.96 1.54
C GLY A 44 -7.12 14.10 2.71
N CYS A 45 -7.48 14.47 3.93
CA CYS A 45 -7.17 13.71 5.14
C CYS A 45 -7.92 12.37 5.17
N ASP A 46 -9.19 12.36 4.78
CA ASP A 46 -10.02 11.14 4.74
C ASP A 46 -9.49 10.16 3.70
N ILE A 47 -9.15 10.64 2.49
CA ILE A 47 -8.58 9.81 1.42
C ILE A 47 -7.24 9.22 1.84
N TYR A 48 -6.32 10.06 2.38
CA TYR A 48 -5.01 9.61 2.87
C TYR A 48 -5.14 8.61 4.02
N GLY A 49 -6.09 8.81 4.93
CA GLY A 49 -6.36 7.88 6.03
C GLY A 49 -6.86 6.53 5.53
N VAL A 50 -7.80 6.54 4.57
CA VAL A 50 -8.37 5.30 4.00
C VAL A 50 -7.35 4.54 3.17
N LEU A 51 -6.69 5.21 2.22
CA LEU A 51 -5.71 4.58 1.33
C LEU A 51 -4.48 4.09 2.12
N GLY A 52 -3.98 4.88 3.07
CA GLY A 52 -2.88 4.49 3.95
C GLY A 52 -3.22 3.31 4.85
N SER A 53 -4.45 3.27 5.38
CA SER A 53 -4.92 2.11 6.17
C SER A 53 -5.05 0.86 5.30
N LEU A 54 -5.57 0.99 4.08
CA LEU A 54 -5.79 -0.13 3.17
C LEU A 54 -4.45 -0.72 2.69
N SER A 55 -3.49 0.12 2.32
CA SER A 55 -2.15 -0.29 1.88
C SER A 55 -1.34 -0.89 3.03
N GLY A 56 -1.39 -0.29 4.23
CA GLY A 56 -0.71 -0.79 5.42
C GLY A 56 -1.25 -2.14 5.91
N ILE A 57 -2.57 -2.23 6.14
CA ILE A 57 -3.20 -3.47 6.63
C ILE A 57 -3.14 -4.56 5.54
N GLY A 58 -3.45 -4.20 4.29
CA GLY A 58 -3.40 -5.12 3.16
C GLY A 58 -1.99 -5.68 2.91
N GLY A 59 -0.97 -4.84 2.98
CA GLY A 59 0.43 -5.24 2.90
C GLY A 59 0.83 -6.17 4.05
N ALA A 60 0.45 -5.85 5.28
CA ALA A 60 0.74 -6.67 6.46
C ALA A 60 0.11 -8.07 6.36
N ILE A 61 -1.17 -8.16 5.98
CA ILE A 61 -1.87 -9.44 5.79
C ILE A 61 -1.20 -10.25 4.68
N THR A 62 -0.85 -9.61 3.57
CA THR A 62 -0.18 -10.29 2.44
C THR A 62 1.19 -10.84 2.87
N ASN A 63 1.94 -10.10 3.68
CA ASN A 63 3.22 -10.55 4.22
C ASN A 63 3.06 -11.76 5.17
N VAL A 64 2.03 -11.76 6.02
CA VAL A 64 1.70 -12.93 6.87
C VAL A 64 1.36 -14.15 6.04
N ILE A 65 0.57 -13.99 4.96
CA ILE A 65 0.20 -15.09 4.07
C ILE A 65 1.45 -15.64 3.36
N ILE A 66 2.35 -14.78 2.86
CA ILE A 66 3.60 -15.21 2.23
C ILE A 66 4.47 -15.96 3.23
N ALA A 67 4.54 -15.49 4.48
CA ALA A 67 5.28 -16.20 5.52
C ALA A 67 4.67 -17.59 5.75
N TYR A 68 3.35 -17.68 5.91
CA TYR A 68 2.64 -18.94 6.12
C TYR A 68 2.77 -19.91 4.94
N ASP A 69 2.76 -19.42 3.69
CA ASP A 69 2.96 -20.25 2.48
C ASP A 69 4.38 -20.84 2.39
N ARG A 70 5.37 -20.21 3.06
CA ARG A 70 6.76 -20.67 3.10
C ARG A 70 7.09 -21.59 4.27
N TYR A 71 6.22 -21.67 5.28
CA TYR A 71 6.37 -22.57 6.44
C TYR A 71 5.54 -23.83 6.24
#